data_AF-A0A9D1GRF8-F1
#
_entry.id   AF-A0A9D1GRF8-F1
#
_cell.length_a   1.000
_cell.length_b   1.000
_cell.length_c   1.000
_cell.angle_alpha   90.00
_cell.angle_beta   90.00
_cell.angle_gamma   90.00
#
_symmetry.space_group_name_H-M   'P 1'
#
loop_
_entity.id
_entity.type
_entity.pdbx_description
1 polymer ?
#
loop_
_entity_poly.entity_id
_entity_poly.type
_entity_poly.pdbx_seq_one_letter_code
_entity_poly.pdbx_strand_id
1 'polypeptide(L)'
;EFAKKHHLKVNETELIRAALFHDLYFYDWHDKNNGVHLHGLFHPKKAIRNAQIHYHLSKREARHMKHHMFPLTPIPPLTKEGWVICICDKKAARADYKTIRIRKKFSKEKESEFTKESLL
;
A
#
# COMPACT_ATOMS: atom_id res chain seq x y z
N GLU A 1 4.83 15.41 4.47
CA GLU A 1 5.13 15.96 3.13
C GLU A 1 3.93 16.24 2.25
N PHE A 2 3.15 15.25 1.78
CA PHE A 2 2.05 15.51 0.82
C PHE A 2 1.02 16.53 1.34
N ALA A 3 0.48 16.33 2.54
CA ALA A 3 -0.50 17.26 3.12
C ALA A 3 0.05 18.69 3.25
N LYS A 4 1.32 18.84 3.64
CA LYS A 4 2.01 20.13 3.75
C LYS A 4 2.17 20.81 2.39
N LYS A 5 2.65 20.07 1.38
CA LYS A 5 2.80 20.56 0.00
C LYS A 5 1.48 21.07 -0.59
N HIS A 6 0.36 20.47 -0.21
CA HIS A 6 -0.97 20.82 -0.71
C HIS A 6 -1.75 21.72 0.27
N HIS A 7 -1.11 22.26 1.30
CA HIS A 7 -1.71 23.15 2.30
C HIS A 7 -3.00 22.60 2.93
N LEU A 8 -3.06 21.27 3.12
CA LEU A 8 -4.24 20.62 3.69
C LEU A 8 -4.24 20.76 5.20
N LYS A 9 -5.31 21.34 5.76
CA LYS A 9 -5.58 21.28 7.20
C LYS A 9 -6.02 19.87 7.57
N VAL A 10 -5.14 19.14 8.25
CA VAL A 10 -5.31 17.76 8.70
C VAL A 10 -4.84 17.61 10.15
N ASN A 11 -5.33 16.58 10.84
CA ASN A 11 -4.71 16.13 12.08
C ASN A 11 -3.45 15.31 11.73
N GLU A 12 -2.26 15.91 11.87
CA GLU A 12 -1.00 15.27 11.48
C GLU A 12 -0.73 13.98 12.26
N THR A 13 -1.01 13.95 13.56
CA THR A 13 -0.77 12.78 14.41
C THR A 13 -1.63 11.59 13.97
N GLU A 14 -2.93 11.80 13.78
CA GLU A 14 -3.84 10.74 13.31
C GLU A 14 -3.51 10.30 11.88
N LEU A 15 -3.10 11.23 11.02
CA LEU A 15 -2.67 10.93 9.65
C LEU A 15 -1.43 10.02 9.64
N ILE A 16 -0.39 10.40 10.38
CA ILE A 16 0.86 9.64 10.44
C ILE A 16 0.61 8.24 11.01
N ARG A 17 -0.15 8.14 12.10
CA ARG A 17 -0.45 6.85 12.74
C ARG A 17 -1.28 5.95 11.83
N ALA A 18 -2.33 6.48 11.20
CA ALA A 18 -3.13 5.72 10.25
C ALA A 18 -2.31 5.31 9.01
N ALA A 19 -1.43 6.17 8.51
CA ALA A 19 -0.53 5.85 7.41
C ALA A 19 0.49 4.77 7.79
N LEU A 20 0.98 4.73 9.04
CA LEU A 20 1.87 3.68 9.50
C LEU A 20 1.16 2.32 9.54
N PHE A 21 -0.11 2.29 9.94
CA PHE A 21 -0.84 1.06 10.16
C PHE A 21 -1.67 0.58 8.97
N HIS A 22 -1.88 1.38 7.92
CA HIS A 22 -2.85 1.09 6.86
C HIS A 22 -2.64 -0.28 6.20
N ASP A 23 -1.39 -0.75 6.14
CA ASP A 23 -1.00 -2.02 5.53
C ASP A 23 -0.44 -3.05 6.53
N LEU A 24 -0.84 -2.95 7.81
CA LEU A 24 -0.34 -3.83 8.87
C LEU A 24 -0.94 -5.25 8.80
N TYR A 25 -0.30 -6.16 8.09
CA TYR A 25 -0.63 -7.60 8.08
C TYR A 25 0.61 -8.49 8.23
N PHE A 26 0.41 -9.71 8.73
CA PHE A 26 1.50 -10.62 9.16
C PHE A 26 1.61 -11.89 8.30
N TYR A 27 1.11 -11.86 7.07
CA TYR A 27 1.14 -12.99 6.16
C TYR A 27 1.58 -12.55 4.78
N ASP A 28 2.21 -13.44 4.01
CA ASP A 28 2.46 -13.18 2.60
C ASP A 28 1.20 -13.45 1.79
N TRP A 29 0.71 -12.43 1.10
CA TRP A 29 -0.47 -12.53 0.25
C TRP A 29 -0.15 -13.07 -1.16
N HIS A 30 1.13 -13.16 -1.54
CA HIS A 30 1.56 -13.78 -2.80
C HIS A 30 1.59 -15.30 -2.72
N ASP A 31 1.67 -15.84 -1.50
CA ASP A 31 1.63 -17.28 -1.27
C ASP A 31 0.18 -17.78 -1.36
N LYS A 32 -0.08 -18.54 -2.42
CA LYS A 32 -1.38 -19.13 -2.73
C LYS A 32 -1.80 -20.21 -1.73
N ASN A 33 -0.85 -20.75 -0.95
CA ASN A 33 -1.12 -21.79 0.04
C ASN A 33 -1.63 -21.22 1.37
N ASN A 34 -1.53 -19.91 1.58
CA ASN A 34 -1.97 -19.26 2.82
C ASN A 34 -3.50 -19.11 2.96
N GLY A 35 -4.28 -19.57 1.98
CA GLY A 35 -5.74 -19.53 2.00
C GLY A 35 -6.36 -18.12 2.01
N VAL A 36 -5.54 -17.08 1.89
CA VAL A 36 -6.01 -15.68 1.84
C VAL A 36 -6.40 -15.34 0.42
N HIS A 37 -7.68 -15.53 0.13
CA HIS A 37 -8.29 -15.02 -1.08
C HIS A 37 -8.79 -13.59 -0.86
N LEU A 38 -8.77 -12.78 -1.93
CA LEU A 38 -9.31 -11.41 -1.93
C LEU A 38 -8.61 -10.45 -0.93
N HIS A 39 -7.28 -10.56 -0.78
CA HIS A 39 -6.47 -9.69 0.09
C HIS A 39 -6.85 -8.21 -0.05
N GLY A 40 -6.92 -7.68 -1.27
CA GLY A 40 -7.25 -6.27 -1.51
C GLY A 40 -8.62 -5.81 -1.00
N LEU A 41 -9.59 -6.71 -0.79
CA LEU A 41 -10.91 -6.38 -0.24
C LEU A 41 -10.92 -6.42 1.30
N PHE A 42 -10.10 -7.29 1.90
CA PHE A 42 -10.16 -7.58 3.34
C PHE A 42 -9.00 -7.00 4.14
N HIS A 43 -7.86 -6.69 3.50
CA HIS A 43 -6.69 -6.19 4.23
C HIS A 43 -6.95 -4.86 4.97
N PRO A 44 -7.82 -3.91 4.56
CA PRO A 44 -8.05 -2.71 5.37
C PRO A 44 -8.68 -3.07 6.72
N LYS A 45 -9.60 -4.04 6.74
CA LYS A 45 -10.22 -4.54 7.98
C LYS A 45 -9.21 -5.32 8.82
N LYS A 46 -8.35 -6.14 8.18
CA LYS A 46 -7.31 -6.91 8.87
C LYS A 46 -6.27 -5.98 9.50
N ALA A 47 -5.82 -4.97 8.78
CA ALA A 47 -4.88 -3.96 9.24
C ALA A 47 -5.41 -3.20 10.45
N ILE A 48 -6.67 -2.76 10.41
CA ILE A 48 -7.34 -2.14 11.57
C ILE A 48 -7.35 -3.10 12.76
N ARG A 49 -7.75 -4.36 12.56
CA ARG A 49 -7.81 -5.36 13.63
C ARG A 49 -6.43 -5.61 14.24
N ASN A 50 -5.40 -5.78 13.43
CA ASN A 50 -4.04 -5.98 13.90
C ASN A 50 -3.54 -4.75 14.67
N ALA A 51 -3.79 -3.54 14.16
CA ALA A 51 -3.43 -2.31 14.85
C ALA A 51 -4.14 -2.17 16.20
N GLN A 52 -5.42 -2.56 16.29
CA GLN A 52 -6.19 -2.55 17.55
C GLN A 52 -5.70 -3.57 18.58
N ILE A 53 -5.15 -4.71 18.13
CA ILE A 53 -4.59 -5.73 19.02
C ILE A 53 -3.30 -5.22 19.68
N HIS A 54 -2.46 -4.51 18.93
CA HIS A 54 -1.13 -4.11 19.40
C HIS A 54 -1.04 -2.66 19.88
N TYR A 55 -1.99 -1.80 19.52
CA TYR A 55 -1.95 -0.36 19.78
C TYR A 55 -3.34 0.22 20.10
N HIS A 56 -3.36 1.33 20.84
CA HIS A 56 -4.59 2.11 21.02
C HIS A 56 -4.93 2.86 19.73
N LEU A 57 -5.88 2.35 18.95
CA LEU A 57 -6.32 2.95 17.69
C LEU A 57 -7.64 3.72 17.89
N SER A 58 -7.63 5.02 17.60
CA SER A 58 -8.84 5.84 17.70
C SER A 58 -9.83 5.51 16.59
N LYS A 59 -11.12 5.83 16.82
CA LYS A 59 -12.17 5.67 15.82
C LYS A 59 -11.90 6.47 14.54
N ARG A 60 -11.20 7.60 14.65
CA ARG A 60 -10.84 8.46 13.51
C ARG A 60 -9.72 7.82 12.68
N GLU A 61 -8.67 7.34 13.33
CA GLU A 61 -7.56 6.63 12.67
C GLU A 61 -8.06 5.39 11.92
N ALA A 62 -8.90 4.56 12.56
CA ALA A 62 -9.51 3.42 11.91
C ALA A 62 -10.34 3.83 10.67
N ARG A 63 -11.01 4.99 10.71
CA ARG A 63 -11.78 5.51 9.57
C ARG A 63 -10.87 5.97 8.42
N HIS A 64 -9.70 6.56 8.74
CA HIS A 64 -8.70 6.92 7.73
C HIS A 64 -8.17 5.68 7.01
N MET A 65 -7.95 4.59 7.75
CA MET A 65 -7.48 3.31 7.21
C MET A 65 -8.55 2.56 6.42
N LYS A 66 -9.82 2.58 6.84
CA LYS A 66 -10.87 1.67 6.31
C LYS A 66 -11.07 1.70 4.80
N HIS A 67 -10.87 2.85 4.16
CA HIS A 67 -11.20 3.08 2.75
C HIS A 67 -9.98 3.45 1.90
N HIS A 68 -8.77 3.21 2.41
CA HIS A 68 -7.55 3.59 1.69
C HIS A 68 -7.38 2.81 0.37
N MET A 69 -8.09 1.70 0.17
CA MET A 69 -8.07 0.90 -1.06
C MET A 69 -9.04 1.34 -2.15
N PHE A 70 -9.77 2.44 -1.98
CA PHE A 70 -10.60 2.98 -3.06
C PHE A 70 -9.78 3.14 -4.36
N PRO A 71 -10.26 2.70 -5.53
CA PRO A 71 -11.61 2.24 -5.84
C PRO A 71 -11.86 0.73 -5.68
N LEU A 72 -10.87 -0.07 -5.26
CA LEU A 72 -11.05 -1.51 -5.05
C LEU A 72 -12.06 -1.79 -3.93
N THR A 73 -12.00 -1.02 -2.84
CA THR A 73 -13.12 -0.90 -1.92
C THR A 73 -14.06 0.21 -2.44
N PRO A 74 -15.33 -0.08 -2.77
CA PRO A 74 -16.19 0.85 -3.51
C PRO A 74 -16.58 2.10 -2.72
N ILE A 75 -16.40 2.08 -1.40
CA ILE A 75 -16.69 3.24 -0.54
C ILE A 75 -15.46 4.16 -0.53
N PRO A 76 -15.59 5.43 -0.92
CA PRO A 76 -14.47 6.38 -0.93
C PRO A 76 -14.08 6.83 0.49
N PRO A 77 -12.86 7.37 0.67
CA PRO A 77 -12.47 8.03 1.91
C PRO A 77 -13.40 9.22 2.24
N LEU A 78 -13.82 9.33 3.50
CA LEU A 78 -14.71 10.39 3.98
C LEU A 78 -13.96 11.58 4.62
N THR A 79 -12.64 11.48 4.72
CA THR A 79 -11.78 12.44 5.45
C THR A 79 -10.62 12.85 4.58
N LYS A 80 -10.06 14.05 4.83
CA LYS A 80 -8.87 14.54 4.10
C LYS A 80 -7.69 13.61 4.34
N GLU A 81 -7.51 13.16 5.57
CA GLU A 81 -6.48 12.22 5.99
C GLU A 81 -6.60 10.89 5.24
N GLY A 82 -7.80 10.32 5.17
CA GLY A 82 -8.05 9.09 4.41
C GLY A 82 -7.76 9.26 2.92
N TRP A 83 -8.09 10.42 2.33
CA TRP A 83 -7.73 10.74 0.94
C TRP A 83 -6.22 10.85 0.74
N VAL A 84 -5.51 11.48 1.67
CA VAL A 84 -4.04 11.58 1.62
C VAL A 84 -3.42 10.18 1.65
N ILE A 85 -3.82 9.32 2.58
CA ILE A 85 -3.32 7.93 2.66
C ILE A 85 -3.62 7.20 1.36
N CYS A 86 -4.87 7.24 0.90
CA CYS A 86 -5.31 6.63 -0.34
C CYS A 86 -4.44 7.07 -1.53
N ILE A 87 -4.20 8.37 -1.74
CA ILE A 87 -3.41 8.87 -2.88
C ILE A 87 -1.93 8.48 -2.76
N CYS A 88 -1.36 8.61 -1.56
CA CYS A 88 0.04 8.30 -1.31
C CYS A 88 0.34 6.81 -1.51
N ASP A 89 -0.55 5.94 -1.05
CA ASP A 89 -0.47 4.49 -1.24
C ASP A 89 -0.36 4.12 -2.74
N LYS A 90 -1.26 4.63 -3.60
CA LYS A 90 -1.17 4.35 -5.05
C LYS A 90 0.09 4.92 -5.68
N LYS A 91 0.55 6.08 -5.21
CA LYS A 91 1.80 6.68 -5.70
C LYS A 91 2.99 5.80 -5.38
N ALA A 92 3.06 5.24 -4.17
CA ALA A 92 4.10 4.30 -3.76
C ALA A 92 4.02 3.02 -4.62
N ALA A 93 2.86 2.37 -4.68
CA ALA A 93 2.67 1.16 -5.47
C ALA A 93 3.03 1.34 -6.96
N ARG A 94 2.69 2.49 -7.56
CA ARG A 94 3.04 2.80 -8.95
C ARG A 94 4.53 3.02 -9.14
N ALA A 95 5.22 3.62 -8.17
CA ALA A 95 6.67 3.78 -8.19
C ALA A 95 7.36 2.40 -8.12
N ASP A 96 6.93 1.55 -7.18
CA ASP A 96 7.46 0.20 -7.00
C ASP A 96 7.28 -0.66 -8.26
N TYR A 97 6.07 -0.63 -8.84
CA TYR A 97 5.79 -1.33 -10.10
C TYR A 97 6.73 -0.90 -11.24
N LYS A 98 7.00 0.40 -11.38
CA LYS A 98 7.93 0.91 -12.40
C LYS A 98 9.35 0.41 -12.16
N THR A 99 9.82 0.46 -10.92
CA THR A 99 11.15 -0.01 -10.53
C THR A 99 11.32 -1.50 -10.81
N ILE A 100 10.35 -2.33 -10.39
CA ILE A 100 10.36 -3.77 -10.63
C ILE A 100 10.35 -4.07 -12.14
N ARG A 101 9.54 -3.36 -12.92
CA ARG A 101 9.45 -3.54 -14.38
C ARG A 101 10.77 -3.20 -15.08
N ILE A 102 11.42 -2.11 -14.67
CA ILE A 102 12.73 -1.70 -15.19
C ILE A 102 13.78 -2.78 -14.88
N ARG A 103 13.83 -3.25 -13.62
CA ARG A 103 14.75 -4.31 -13.20
C ARG A 103 14.56 -5.59 -14.01
N LYS A 104 13.31 -6.03 -14.23
CA LYS A 104 13.00 -7.21 -15.05
C LYS A 104 13.46 -7.05 -16.51
N LYS A 105 13.32 -5.86 -17.09
CA LYS A 105 13.79 -5.57 -18.46
C LYS A 105 15.30 -5.71 -18.56
N PHE A 106 16.06 -5.10 -17.63
CA PHE A 106 17.51 -5.19 -17.60
C PHE A 106 18.03 -6.62 -17.40
N SER A 107 17.39 -7.40 -16.51
CA SER A 107 17.75 -8.82 -16.33
C SER A 107 17.58 -9.62 -17.62
N LYS A 108 16.49 -9.40 -18.37
CA LYS A 108 16.23 -10.09 -19.64
C LYS A 108 17.22 -9.69 -20.74
N GLU A 109 17.60 -8.42 -20.80
CA GLU A 109 18.61 -7.93 -21.76
C GLU A 109 19.99 -8.56 -21.49
N LYS A 110 20.43 -8.58 -20.22
CA LYS A 110 21.68 -9.26 -19.82
C LYS A 110 21.69 -10.74 -20.17
N GLU A 111 20.59 -11.44 -19.91
CA GLU A 111 20.47 -12.87 -20.22
C GLU A 111 20.56 -13.12 -21.73
N SER A 112 19.97 -12.24 -22.54
CA SER A 112 20.06 -12.30 -24.01
C SER A 112 21.45 -11.98 -24.56
N GLU A 113 22.18 -11.07 -23.93
CA GLU A 113 23.56 -10.70 -24.30
C GLU A 113 24.53 -11.84 -23.97
N PHE A 114 24.44 -12.39 -22.76
CA PHE A 114 25.23 -13.55 -22.34
C PHE A 114 24.98 -14.77 -23.25
N THR A 115 23.73 -15.03 -23.62
CA THR A 115 23.39 -16.14 -24.53
C THR A 115 24.04 -15.94 -25.91
N LYS A 116 24.05 -14.72 -26.44
CA LYS A 116 24.70 -14.41 -27.72
C LYS A 116 26.22 -14.56 -27.66
N GLU A 117 26.86 -14.09 -26.58
CA GLU A 117 28.30 -14.25 -26.39
C GLU A 117 28.70 -15.73 -26.23
N SER A 118 27.87 -16.55 -25.59
CA SER A 118 28.14 -18.00 -25.42
C SER A 118 27.99 -18.84 -26.70
N LEU A 119 27.37 -18.28 -27.75
CA LEU A 119 27.15 -18.93 -29.05
C LEU A 119 28.20 -18.52 -30.11
N LEU A 120 29.10 -17.60 -29.77
CA LEU A 120 30.26 -17.19 -30.58
C LEU A 120 31.52 -17.95 -30.12
#